data_AF-A0A1G2VLV5-F1
#
_entry.id   AF-A0A1G2VLV5-F1
#
_cell.length_a   1.000
_cell.length_b   1.000
_cell.length_c   1.000
_cell.angle_alpha   90.00
_cell.angle_beta   90.00
_cell.angle_gamma   90.00
#
_symmetry.space_group_name_H-M   'P 1'
#
loop_
_entity.id
_entity.type
_entity.pdbx_description
1 polymer ?
#
loop_
_entity_poly.entity_id
_entity_poly.type
_entity_poly.pdbx_seq_one_letter_code
_entity_poly.pdbx_strand_id
1 'polypeptide(L)'
;MASFSLISRATSPQDIIFPIVELGGCNSEAECRIYCDQRDSADIIRACLAFAKKHNLLPADVIARGEKFADVAAGGGPGECKDEKTCVAYCENIAHIQECVSFVEKYDLLPEDELTEIKNIASALKAGAKLPGDCTGKENCLAYCENPAHIDECLAFAEKAGFISGEELAEAKKVAPFLKRGETPGGCKSKAECEAYCGYPDHVDECISFAEKLGLMSAREAELIKKAAGKSPGDCARGSRNPEEAQVKCVAFCNKEENRQTCFKFAVEMGLMTVEEASQIGLYSDFQACYAITTPKIRQCIDKNLGQDVLKKLLKGQMAFRLDELEEMMAKIRNARDCTNRYADAQLQTFTDDPDALACLDSELGKDFIDRIKSGRVACGDASIFQKKIADCMGGKLGKKLDQCFNLGCSEMKTCIQKFQKQSDEPIGEEPIDIDPSWKDKISTELNACVVEDIRSCLAKDCSEMLVCIDKHGEAPKGGAMLDSSLEAEITVKVAACAKQGAALPLGGQSQTPEYKAPQYQAPEYPQYPQAPGGSTYEIPVTPELCANFASVPVCSYAGPSDSQNYQLCKKCYPDR
;
A
#
# COMPACT_ATOMS: atom_id res chain seq x y z
N MET A 1 -54.75 -33.97 -1.02
CA MET A 1 -54.19 -34.18 0.34
C MET A 1 -53.17 -35.31 0.21
N ALA A 2 -51.87 -35.18 0.43
CA ALA A 2 -51.04 -34.10 0.93
C ALA A 2 -49.68 -34.16 0.21
N SER A 3 -49.00 -33.02 0.14
CA SER A 3 -47.62 -32.83 -0.32
C SER A 3 -46.67 -33.86 0.25
N PHE A 4 -45.69 -34.30 -0.54
CA PHE A 4 -44.32 -34.43 -0.02
C PHE A 4 -43.33 -33.88 -1.05
N SER A 5 -42.62 -32.89 -0.56
CA SER A 5 -41.68 -32.01 -1.22
C SER A 5 -40.57 -32.77 -1.96
N LEU A 6 -40.29 -32.34 -3.19
CA LEU A 6 -38.95 -32.43 -3.76
C LEU A 6 -38.03 -31.53 -2.92
N ILE A 7 -37.57 -32.04 -1.78
CA ILE A 7 -36.42 -31.46 -1.09
C ILE A 7 -35.20 -32.02 -1.81
N SER A 8 -34.69 -31.27 -2.79
CA SER A 8 -33.29 -31.37 -3.15
C SER A 8 -32.49 -30.97 -1.91
N ARG A 9 -31.89 -31.94 -1.24
CA ARG A 9 -30.83 -31.72 -0.26
C ARG A 9 -29.72 -32.73 -0.54
N ALA A 10 -28.56 -32.18 -0.84
CA ALA A 10 -27.32 -32.67 -0.26
C ALA A 10 -26.40 -31.46 -0.12
N THR A 11 -26.29 -30.92 1.10
CA THR A 11 -25.33 -29.84 1.39
C THR A 11 -24.50 -30.10 2.65
N SER A 12 -24.58 -31.30 3.24
CA SER A 12 -23.65 -31.77 4.28
C SER A 12 -23.59 -33.31 4.37
N PRO A 13 -22.58 -33.90 5.04
CA PRO A 13 -22.49 -35.35 5.30
C PRO A 13 -23.73 -35.98 5.96
N GLN A 14 -24.60 -35.16 6.57
CA GLN A 14 -25.82 -35.60 7.26
C GLN A 14 -27.00 -35.91 6.31
N ASP A 15 -26.89 -35.58 5.02
CA ASP A 15 -27.92 -35.84 4.00
C ASP A 15 -27.66 -37.14 3.20
N ILE A 16 -26.60 -37.89 3.52
CA ILE A 16 -26.25 -39.14 2.84
C ILE A 16 -27.18 -40.26 3.33
N ILE A 17 -28.00 -40.81 2.43
CA ILE A 17 -28.93 -41.91 2.72
C ILE A 17 -28.30 -43.23 2.29
N PHE A 18 -28.15 -44.15 3.24
CA PHE A 18 -27.67 -45.52 2.99
C PHE A 18 -28.84 -46.46 2.64
N PRO A 19 -28.60 -47.52 1.84
CA PRO A 19 -27.33 -47.91 1.24
C PRO A 19 -26.95 -47.09 -0.01
N ILE A 20 -25.65 -46.89 -0.22
CA ILE A 20 -25.13 -46.15 -1.40
C ILE A 20 -24.87 -47.13 -2.53
N VAL A 21 -25.86 -47.32 -3.39
CA VAL A 21 -25.83 -48.30 -4.49
C VAL A 21 -24.66 -48.07 -5.44
N GLU A 22 -24.30 -46.80 -5.71
CA GLU A 22 -23.18 -46.44 -6.59
C GLU A 22 -21.79 -46.79 -6.01
N LEU A 23 -21.69 -47.04 -4.69
CA LEU A 23 -20.46 -47.47 -4.00
C LEU A 23 -20.56 -48.93 -3.52
N GLY A 24 -21.14 -49.80 -4.34
CA GLY A 24 -21.27 -51.22 -4.02
C GLY A 24 -22.33 -51.55 -2.96
N GLY A 25 -23.24 -50.61 -2.65
CA GLY A 25 -24.34 -50.83 -1.70
C GLY A 25 -23.94 -50.77 -0.23
N CYS A 26 -22.86 -50.06 0.11
CA CYS A 26 -22.43 -49.87 1.49
C CYS A 26 -23.52 -49.23 2.37
N ASN A 27 -23.67 -49.71 3.61
CA ASN A 27 -24.75 -49.34 4.54
C ASN A 27 -24.35 -48.31 5.60
N SER A 28 -23.07 -47.93 5.63
CA SER A 28 -22.53 -46.96 6.58
C SER A 28 -21.33 -46.22 5.98
N GLU A 29 -20.97 -45.08 6.57
CA GLU A 29 -19.79 -44.33 6.17
C GLU A 29 -18.52 -45.20 6.22
N ALA A 30 -18.37 -46.00 7.28
CA ALA A 30 -17.22 -46.89 7.45
C ALA A 30 -17.16 -47.94 6.32
N GLU A 31 -18.29 -48.55 5.96
CA GLU A 31 -18.35 -49.50 4.84
C GLU A 31 -18.02 -48.83 3.50
N CYS A 32 -18.50 -47.61 3.26
CA CYS A 32 -18.21 -46.89 2.02
C CYS A 32 -16.75 -46.44 1.95
N ARG A 33 -16.13 -46.07 3.09
CA ARG A 33 -14.69 -45.80 3.18
C ARG A 33 -13.89 -47.04 2.82
N ILE A 34 -14.23 -48.19 3.41
CA ILE A 34 -13.58 -49.47 3.09
C ILE A 34 -13.68 -49.77 1.59
N TYR A 35 -14.85 -49.57 0.97
CA TYR A 35 -15.03 -49.73 -0.47
C TYR A 35 -14.09 -48.81 -1.28
N CYS A 36 -14.06 -47.52 -0.95
CA CYS A 36 -13.23 -46.54 -1.65
C CYS A 36 -11.72 -46.72 -1.40
N ASP A 37 -11.33 -47.25 -0.24
CA ASP A 37 -9.94 -47.52 0.13
C ASP A 37 -9.35 -48.72 -0.60
N GLN A 38 -10.18 -49.55 -1.26
CA GLN A 38 -9.69 -50.69 -2.05
C GLN A 38 -8.73 -50.24 -3.15
N ARG A 39 -9.07 -49.16 -3.88
CA ARG A 39 -8.22 -48.56 -4.93
C ARG A 39 -7.71 -49.54 -5.99
N ASP A 40 -8.38 -50.69 -6.11
CA ASP A 40 -7.98 -51.84 -6.92
C ASP A 40 -8.37 -51.70 -8.41
N SER A 41 -9.12 -50.64 -8.77
CA SER A 41 -9.47 -50.35 -10.16
C SER A 41 -9.83 -48.88 -10.38
N ALA A 42 -9.66 -48.41 -11.62
CA ALA A 42 -10.08 -47.08 -12.04
C ALA A 42 -11.60 -46.88 -11.89
N ASP A 43 -12.42 -47.93 -11.98
CA ASP A 43 -13.87 -47.84 -11.84
C ASP A 43 -14.29 -47.56 -10.39
N ILE A 44 -13.64 -48.19 -9.41
CA ILE A 44 -13.86 -47.90 -7.98
C ILE A 44 -13.48 -46.44 -7.69
N ILE A 45 -12.31 -46.01 -8.18
CA ILE A 45 -11.83 -44.63 -8.00
C ILE A 45 -12.84 -43.64 -8.60
N ARG A 46 -13.28 -43.85 -9.84
CA ARG A 46 -14.27 -42.97 -10.51
C ARG A 46 -15.61 -42.93 -9.77
N ALA A 47 -16.10 -44.08 -9.30
CA ALA A 47 -17.35 -44.14 -8.53
C ALA A 47 -17.24 -43.32 -7.23
N CYS A 48 -16.14 -43.47 -6.49
CA CYS A 48 -15.87 -42.74 -5.26
C CYS A 48 -15.68 -41.23 -5.49
N LEU A 49 -14.95 -40.84 -6.54
CA LEU A 49 -14.76 -39.43 -6.89
C LEU A 49 -16.06 -38.78 -7.38
N ALA A 50 -16.88 -39.48 -8.16
CA ALA A 50 -18.19 -39.00 -8.60
C ALA A 50 -19.13 -38.78 -7.40
N PHE A 51 -19.15 -39.72 -6.46
CA PHE A 51 -19.90 -39.58 -5.21
C PHE A 51 -19.38 -38.39 -4.38
N ALA A 52 -18.07 -38.29 -4.18
CA ALA A 52 -17.44 -37.19 -3.46
C ALA A 52 -17.74 -35.82 -4.10
N LYS A 53 -17.73 -35.74 -5.43
CA LYS A 53 -18.08 -34.53 -6.20
C LYS A 53 -19.53 -34.14 -6.01
N LYS A 54 -20.46 -35.10 -6.12
CA LYS A 54 -21.90 -34.88 -5.96
C LYS A 54 -22.26 -34.36 -4.56
N HIS A 55 -21.54 -34.83 -3.54
CA HIS A 55 -21.77 -34.48 -2.15
C HIS A 55 -20.78 -33.46 -1.58
N ASN A 56 -19.91 -32.87 -2.42
CA ASN A 56 -18.86 -31.91 -2.03
C ASN A 56 -17.98 -32.39 -0.87
N LEU A 57 -17.61 -33.69 -0.87
CA LEU A 57 -16.80 -34.31 0.18
C LEU A 57 -15.29 -34.06 0.00
N LEU A 58 -14.87 -33.67 -1.21
CA LEU A 58 -13.48 -33.37 -1.54
C LEU A 58 -13.39 -32.05 -2.33
N PRO A 59 -12.28 -31.31 -2.19
CA PRO A 59 -11.98 -30.16 -3.04
C PRO A 59 -11.97 -30.52 -4.54
N ALA A 60 -12.37 -29.57 -5.38
CA ALA A 60 -12.50 -29.79 -6.83
C ALA A 60 -11.16 -30.15 -7.50
N ASP A 61 -10.05 -29.59 -7.02
CA ASP A 61 -8.71 -29.88 -7.51
C ASP A 61 -8.25 -31.30 -7.14
N VAL A 62 -8.60 -31.78 -5.94
CA VAL A 62 -8.36 -33.17 -5.51
C VAL A 62 -9.13 -34.15 -6.41
N ILE A 63 -10.40 -33.84 -6.71
CA ILE A 63 -11.22 -34.65 -7.62
C ILE A 63 -10.61 -34.69 -9.01
N ALA A 64 -10.23 -33.54 -9.57
CA ALA A 64 -9.63 -33.46 -10.90
C ALA A 64 -8.31 -34.25 -11.01
N ARG A 65 -7.44 -34.17 -10.00
CA ARG A 65 -6.19 -34.96 -9.96
C ARG A 65 -6.47 -36.46 -9.86
N GLY A 66 -7.44 -36.87 -9.04
CA GLY A 66 -7.83 -38.28 -8.93
C GLY A 66 -8.45 -38.85 -10.22
N GLU A 67 -9.31 -38.08 -10.89
CA GLU A 67 -9.87 -38.45 -12.20
C GLU A 67 -8.74 -38.60 -13.24
N LYS A 68 -7.82 -37.64 -13.27
CA LYS A 68 -6.64 -37.67 -14.15
C LYS A 68 -5.76 -38.88 -13.87
N PHE A 69 -5.49 -39.19 -12.61
CA PHE A 69 -4.73 -40.38 -12.20
C PHE A 69 -5.38 -41.66 -12.76
N ALA A 70 -6.70 -41.83 -12.55
CA ALA A 70 -7.44 -43.00 -13.01
C ALA A 70 -7.40 -43.17 -14.54
N ASP A 71 -7.35 -42.06 -15.29
CA ASP A 71 -7.24 -42.08 -16.75
C ASP A 71 -5.83 -42.43 -17.23
N VAL A 72 -4.79 -41.85 -16.62
CA VAL A 72 -3.40 -42.06 -17.07
C VAL A 72 -2.84 -43.40 -16.61
N ALA A 73 -3.17 -43.86 -15.39
CA ALA A 73 -2.73 -45.14 -14.86
C ALA A 73 -3.31 -46.34 -15.65
N ALA A 74 -4.50 -46.19 -16.24
CA ALA A 74 -5.08 -47.22 -17.11
C ALA A 74 -4.21 -47.52 -18.35
N GLY A 75 -3.40 -46.55 -18.79
CA GLY A 75 -2.44 -46.68 -19.89
C GLY A 75 -1.08 -47.26 -19.49
N GLY A 76 -0.89 -47.60 -18.20
CA GLY A 76 0.38 -48.04 -17.62
C GLY A 76 1.10 -46.90 -16.91
N GLY A 77 1.27 -47.03 -15.59
CA GLY A 77 2.08 -46.17 -14.75
C GLY A 77 3.46 -46.76 -14.45
N PRO A 78 4.19 -46.21 -13.46
CA PRO A 78 5.48 -46.71 -13.03
C PRO A 78 5.45 -48.22 -12.73
N GLY A 79 6.42 -48.97 -13.23
CA GLY A 79 6.44 -50.43 -13.06
C GLY A 79 5.26 -51.16 -13.72
N GLU A 80 4.63 -50.56 -14.73
CA GLU A 80 3.42 -51.08 -15.40
C GLU A 80 2.19 -51.20 -14.49
N CYS A 81 2.15 -50.44 -13.39
CA CYS A 81 1.00 -50.37 -12.51
C CYS A 81 -0.23 -49.83 -13.26
N LYS A 82 -1.44 -50.29 -12.89
CA LYS A 82 -2.69 -49.97 -13.61
C LYS A 82 -3.75 -49.28 -12.76
N ASP A 83 -3.49 -49.20 -11.47
CA ASP A 83 -4.40 -48.68 -10.45
C ASP A 83 -3.59 -48.06 -9.32
N GLU A 84 -4.25 -47.27 -8.47
CA GLU A 84 -3.57 -46.49 -7.45
C GLU A 84 -2.87 -47.38 -6.43
N LYS A 85 -3.48 -48.49 -6.03
CA LYS A 85 -2.88 -49.41 -5.06
C LYS A 85 -1.58 -50.02 -5.58
N THR A 86 -1.56 -50.51 -6.82
CA THR A 86 -0.35 -51.09 -7.43
C THR A 86 0.71 -50.03 -7.71
N CYS A 87 0.32 -48.82 -8.10
CA CYS A 87 1.25 -47.71 -8.30
C CYS A 87 1.87 -47.23 -6.98
N VAL A 88 1.07 -47.10 -5.92
CA VAL A 88 1.55 -46.76 -4.58
C VAL A 88 2.50 -47.82 -4.07
N ALA A 89 2.13 -49.10 -4.15
CA ALA A 89 3.01 -50.19 -3.71
C ALA A 89 4.35 -50.22 -4.47
N TYR A 90 4.35 -49.90 -5.78
CA TYR A 90 5.58 -49.78 -6.56
C TYR A 90 6.42 -48.57 -6.13
N CYS A 91 5.77 -47.41 -5.98
CA CYS A 91 6.42 -46.14 -5.66
C CYS A 91 6.81 -45.97 -4.18
N GLU A 92 6.25 -46.79 -3.28
CA GLU A 92 6.68 -46.89 -1.89
C GLU A 92 8.11 -47.40 -1.77
N ASN A 93 8.59 -48.18 -2.74
CA ASN A 93 9.98 -48.56 -2.80
C ASN A 93 10.81 -47.43 -3.42
N ILE A 94 11.63 -46.81 -2.58
CA ILE A 94 12.47 -45.67 -2.96
C ILE A 94 13.43 -45.96 -4.13
N ALA A 95 13.76 -47.22 -4.42
CA ALA A 95 14.55 -47.59 -5.59
C ALA A 95 13.91 -47.10 -6.90
N HIS A 96 12.58 -46.90 -6.90
CA HIS A 96 11.81 -46.45 -8.06
C HIS A 96 11.45 -44.95 -8.01
N ILE A 97 11.97 -44.19 -7.04
CA ILE A 97 11.56 -42.80 -6.81
C ILE A 97 11.73 -41.89 -8.04
N GLN A 98 12.77 -42.10 -8.84
CA GLN A 98 13.01 -41.30 -10.06
C GLN A 98 11.90 -41.50 -11.10
N GLU A 99 11.49 -42.75 -11.30
CA GLU A 99 10.43 -43.11 -12.25
C GLU A 99 9.08 -42.56 -11.78
N CYS A 100 8.79 -42.73 -10.48
CA CYS A 100 7.55 -42.25 -9.85
C CYS A 100 7.44 -40.73 -9.87
N VAL A 101 8.50 -39.99 -9.52
CA VAL A 101 8.53 -38.53 -9.60
C VAL A 101 8.35 -38.05 -11.04
N SER A 102 9.02 -38.68 -12.01
CA SER A 102 8.88 -38.32 -13.43
C SER A 102 7.44 -38.50 -13.93
N PHE A 103 6.78 -39.58 -13.49
CA PHE A 103 5.39 -39.85 -13.84
C PHE A 103 4.44 -38.81 -13.24
N VAL A 104 4.56 -38.55 -11.93
CA VAL A 104 3.75 -37.57 -11.22
C VAL A 104 3.94 -36.17 -11.80
N GLU A 105 5.17 -35.77 -12.12
CA GLU A 105 5.48 -34.48 -12.74
C GLU A 105 4.89 -34.37 -14.15
N LYS A 106 5.11 -35.39 -15.00
CA LYS A 106 4.62 -35.40 -16.39
C LYS A 106 3.11 -35.23 -16.46
N TYR A 107 2.39 -35.85 -15.53
CA TYR A 107 0.94 -35.83 -15.49
C TYR A 107 0.37 -34.88 -14.44
N ASP A 108 1.20 -34.06 -13.77
CA ASP A 108 0.77 -33.06 -12.79
C ASP A 108 -0.24 -33.66 -11.79
N LEU A 109 0.19 -34.74 -11.12
CA LEU A 109 -0.65 -35.57 -10.24
C LEU A 109 -0.53 -35.19 -8.76
N LEU A 110 0.34 -34.24 -8.42
CA LEU A 110 0.50 -33.71 -7.07
C LEU A 110 0.55 -32.17 -7.07
N PRO A 111 0.15 -31.52 -5.96
CA PRO A 111 0.45 -30.11 -5.72
C PRO A 111 1.94 -29.78 -5.87
N GLU A 112 2.25 -28.52 -6.20
CA GLU A 112 3.63 -28.06 -6.49
C GLU A 112 4.57 -28.20 -5.29
N ASP A 113 4.09 -27.91 -4.08
CA ASP A 113 4.80 -28.08 -2.82
C ASP A 113 5.10 -29.56 -2.54
N GLU A 114 4.10 -30.45 -2.65
CA GLU A 114 4.30 -31.88 -2.49
C GLU A 114 5.30 -32.42 -3.53
N LEU A 115 5.15 -32.05 -4.81
CA LEU A 115 6.08 -32.46 -5.88
C LEU A 115 7.53 -32.00 -5.61
N THR A 116 7.69 -30.81 -5.05
CA THR A 116 9.01 -30.26 -4.68
C THR A 116 9.67 -31.10 -3.61
N GLU A 117 8.94 -31.53 -2.58
CA GLU A 117 9.48 -32.42 -1.53
C GLU A 117 9.97 -33.75 -2.09
N ILE A 118 9.20 -34.39 -2.99
CA ILE A 118 9.61 -35.70 -3.54
C ILE A 118 10.78 -35.55 -4.52
N LYS A 119 10.83 -34.46 -5.28
CA LYS A 119 11.97 -34.11 -6.14
C LYS A 119 13.25 -33.88 -5.33
N ASN A 120 13.14 -33.28 -4.16
CA ASN A 120 14.24 -33.05 -3.24
C ASN A 120 14.82 -34.38 -2.74
N ILE A 121 13.96 -35.32 -2.31
CA ILE A 121 14.38 -36.69 -1.94
C ILE A 121 15.06 -37.38 -3.13
N ALA A 122 14.40 -37.40 -4.28
CA ALA A 122 14.93 -38.00 -5.50
C ALA A 122 16.30 -37.44 -5.87
N SER A 123 16.47 -36.13 -5.81
CA SER A 123 17.73 -35.44 -6.13
C SER A 123 18.83 -35.76 -5.12
N ALA A 124 18.53 -35.78 -3.82
CA ALA A 124 19.48 -36.15 -2.77
C ALA A 124 19.99 -37.58 -2.97
N LEU A 125 19.09 -38.52 -3.25
CA LEU A 125 19.46 -39.93 -3.50
C LEU A 125 20.29 -40.08 -4.77
N LYS A 126 19.93 -39.36 -5.84
CA LYS A 126 20.73 -39.30 -7.08
C LYS A 126 22.13 -38.73 -6.85
N ALA A 127 22.27 -37.79 -5.92
CA ALA A 127 23.55 -37.23 -5.48
C ALA A 127 24.32 -38.15 -4.50
N GLY A 128 23.80 -39.34 -4.20
CA GLY A 128 24.46 -40.32 -3.35
C GLY A 128 24.18 -40.15 -1.85
N ALA A 129 23.17 -39.35 -1.47
CA ALA A 129 22.67 -39.39 -0.10
C ALA A 129 22.12 -40.79 0.22
N LYS A 130 22.30 -41.22 1.46
CA LYS A 130 21.69 -42.45 1.98
C LYS A 130 20.49 -42.08 2.83
N LEU A 131 19.44 -42.89 2.73
CA LEU A 131 18.31 -42.76 3.65
C LEU A 131 18.73 -43.17 5.07
N PRO A 132 18.16 -42.54 6.11
CA PRO A 132 18.42 -42.92 7.48
C PRO A 132 18.07 -44.39 7.76
N GLY A 133 18.97 -45.13 8.41
CA GLY A 133 18.72 -46.52 8.79
C GLY A 133 18.55 -47.49 7.63
N ASP A 134 18.97 -47.10 6.42
CA ASP A 134 18.71 -47.83 5.17
C ASP A 134 17.22 -48.16 4.97
N CYS A 135 16.34 -47.29 5.48
CA CYS A 135 14.89 -47.39 5.29
C CYS A 135 14.54 -47.34 3.79
N THR A 136 13.46 -48.01 3.39
CA THR A 136 13.11 -48.23 1.97
C THR A 136 11.79 -47.61 1.56
N GLY A 137 11.03 -47.05 2.49
CA GLY A 137 9.72 -46.43 2.23
C GLY A 137 9.39 -45.33 3.25
N LYS A 138 8.38 -44.52 2.96
CA LYS A 138 8.08 -43.32 3.78
C LYS A 138 7.84 -43.65 5.25
N GLU A 139 6.96 -44.62 5.53
CA GLU A 139 6.55 -44.95 6.90
C GLU A 139 7.72 -45.47 7.75
N ASN A 140 8.54 -46.37 7.21
CA ASN A 140 9.67 -46.92 7.97
C ASN A 140 10.80 -45.89 8.17
N CYS A 141 10.99 -44.95 7.23
CA CYS A 141 11.90 -43.83 7.41
C CYS A 141 11.42 -42.87 8.51
N LEU A 142 10.12 -42.56 8.53
CA LEU A 142 9.54 -41.71 9.57
C LEU A 142 9.64 -42.37 10.94
N ALA A 143 9.25 -43.64 11.07
CA ALA A 143 9.37 -44.38 12.32
C ALA A 143 10.82 -44.48 12.81
N TYR A 144 11.80 -44.62 11.90
CA TYR A 144 13.22 -44.58 12.24
C TYR A 144 13.63 -43.20 12.79
N CYS A 145 13.18 -42.13 12.14
CA CYS A 145 13.50 -40.75 12.55
C CYS A 145 12.73 -40.25 13.77
N GLU A 146 11.60 -40.87 14.12
CA GLU A 146 10.88 -40.61 15.37
C GLU A 146 11.65 -41.09 16.60
N ASN A 147 12.59 -42.02 16.44
CA ASN A 147 13.46 -42.44 17.53
C ASN A 147 14.59 -41.41 17.74
N PRO A 148 14.67 -40.75 18.91
CA PRO A 148 15.70 -39.75 19.20
C PRO A 148 17.14 -40.26 19.03
N ALA A 149 17.36 -41.57 19.20
CA ALA A 149 18.69 -42.18 19.00
C ALA A 149 19.24 -41.96 17.58
N HIS A 150 18.36 -41.76 16.59
CA HIS A 150 18.71 -41.64 15.18
C HIS A 150 18.62 -40.21 14.62
N ILE A 151 18.30 -39.22 15.48
CA ILE A 151 18.04 -37.84 15.06
C ILE A 151 19.18 -37.20 14.27
N ASP A 152 20.45 -37.51 14.57
CA ASP A 152 21.60 -36.93 13.83
C ASP A 152 21.61 -37.38 12.36
N GLU A 153 21.31 -38.66 12.13
CA GLU A 153 21.28 -39.24 10.80
C GLU A 153 20.12 -38.64 9.99
N CYS A 154 18.97 -38.48 10.63
CA CYS A 154 17.79 -37.85 10.04
C CYS A 154 18.01 -36.37 9.74
N LEU A 155 18.64 -35.61 10.64
CA LEU A 155 19.01 -34.21 10.38
C LEU A 155 20.04 -34.09 9.25
N ALA A 156 21.01 -35.00 9.17
CA ALA A 156 21.99 -35.01 8.09
C ALA A 156 21.36 -35.32 6.73
N PHE A 157 20.38 -36.22 6.68
CA PHE A 157 19.61 -36.47 5.47
C PHE A 157 18.72 -35.26 5.12
N ALA A 158 17.99 -34.71 6.10
CA ALA A 158 17.12 -33.56 5.91
C ALA A 158 17.88 -32.33 5.39
N GLU A 159 19.10 -32.07 5.89
CA GLU A 159 20.00 -31.03 5.40
C GLU A 159 20.37 -31.26 3.92
N LYS A 160 20.79 -32.49 3.57
CA LYS A 160 21.17 -32.83 2.18
C LYS A 160 20.00 -32.84 1.21
N ALA A 161 18.81 -33.22 1.68
CA ALA A 161 17.58 -33.17 0.92
C ALA A 161 16.97 -31.77 0.86
N GLY A 162 17.53 -30.78 1.57
CA GLY A 162 17.00 -29.42 1.57
C GLY A 162 15.68 -29.25 2.31
N PHE A 163 15.33 -30.20 3.20
CA PHE A 163 14.16 -30.09 4.08
C PHE A 163 14.40 -29.13 5.24
N ILE A 164 15.65 -28.98 5.67
CA ILE A 164 16.03 -28.11 6.79
C ILE A 164 17.37 -27.46 6.46
N SER A 165 17.52 -26.17 6.71
CA SER A 165 18.77 -25.46 6.45
C SER A 165 18.95 -24.25 7.35
N GLY A 166 20.15 -23.67 7.35
CA GLY A 166 20.44 -22.42 8.06
C GLY A 166 20.13 -22.48 9.55
N GLU A 167 19.30 -21.55 10.01
CA GLU A 167 18.92 -21.38 11.41
C GLU A 167 18.13 -22.58 11.95
N GLU A 168 17.15 -23.08 11.20
CA GLU A 168 16.31 -24.21 11.61
C GLU A 168 17.16 -25.46 11.90
N LEU A 169 18.17 -25.73 11.07
CA LEU A 169 19.11 -26.83 11.29
C LEU A 169 19.98 -26.60 12.53
N ALA A 170 20.42 -25.37 12.76
CA ALA A 170 21.20 -25.02 13.94
C ALA A 170 20.37 -25.21 15.22
N GLU A 171 19.10 -24.83 15.20
CA GLU A 171 18.15 -25.03 16.29
C GLU A 171 17.86 -26.51 16.54
N ALA A 172 17.58 -27.28 15.50
CA ALA A 172 17.38 -28.72 15.61
C ALA A 172 18.61 -29.42 16.21
N LYS A 173 19.82 -29.01 15.81
CA LYS A 173 21.08 -29.51 16.38
C LYS A 173 21.28 -29.10 17.85
N LYS A 174 20.72 -27.99 18.32
CA LYS A 174 20.71 -27.61 19.75
C LYS A 174 19.77 -28.48 20.58
N VAL A 175 18.62 -28.86 20.03
CA VAL A 175 17.60 -29.67 20.74
C VAL A 175 17.95 -31.15 20.74
N ALA A 176 18.51 -31.67 19.64
CA ALA A 176 18.78 -33.10 19.44
C ALA A 176 19.51 -33.80 20.62
N PRO A 177 20.53 -33.22 21.27
CA PRO A 177 21.17 -33.84 22.43
C PRO A 177 20.24 -34.03 23.62
N PHE A 178 19.30 -33.12 23.85
CA PHE A 178 18.34 -33.20 24.97
C PHE A 178 17.27 -34.24 24.69
N LEU A 179 16.80 -34.32 23.44
CA LEU A 179 15.86 -35.35 23.00
C LEU A 179 16.44 -36.76 23.21
N LYS A 180 17.71 -36.97 22.84
CA LYS A 180 18.42 -38.25 23.05
C LYS A 180 18.53 -38.66 24.51
N ARG A 181 18.73 -37.69 25.41
CA ARG A 181 18.86 -37.94 26.85
C ARG A 181 17.52 -37.96 27.59
N GLY A 182 16.43 -37.62 26.93
CA GLY A 182 15.12 -37.43 27.58
C GLY A 182 15.12 -36.26 28.56
N GLU A 183 15.96 -35.25 28.33
CA GLU A 183 16.10 -34.03 29.16
C GLU A 183 15.29 -32.84 28.59
N THR A 184 14.29 -33.14 27.77
CA THR A 184 13.29 -32.20 27.25
C THR A 184 12.21 -31.92 28.32
N PRO A 185 11.43 -30.84 28.17
CA PRO A 185 10.31 -30.59 29.06
C PRO A 185 9.36 -31.79 29.17
N GLY A 186 9.06 -32.22 30.40
CA GLY A 186 8.24 -33.41 30.64
C GLY A 186 8.83 -34.73 30.14
N GLY A 187 10.09 -34.75 29.70
CA GLY A 187 10.75 -35.93 29.12
C GLY A 187 10.19 -36.38 27.77
N CYS A 188 9.52 -35.49 27.04
CA CYS A 188 8.94 -35.77 25.73
C CYS A 188 9.99 -36.23 24.70
N LYS A 189 9.65 -37.22 23.88
CA LYS A 189 10.59 -37.86 22.93
C LYS A 189 10.28 -37.57 21.47
N SER A 190 9.16 -36.93 21.19
CA SER A 190 8.75 -36.54 19.84
C SER A 190 8.22 -35.12 19.83
N LYS A 191 8.16 -34.51 18.64
CA LYS A 191 7.54 -33.19 18.45
C LYS A 191 6.11 -33.16 19.01
N ALA A 192 5.29 -34.15 18.65
CA ALA A 192 3.90 -34.24 19.08
C ALA A 192 3.77 -34.35 20.61
N GLU A 193 4.63 -35.14 21.27
CA GLU A 193 4.65 -35.24 22.73
C GLU A 193 5.06 -33.92 23.39
N CYS A 194 6.09 -33.25 22.85
CA CYS A 194 6.56 -31.97 23.39
C CYS A 194 5.53 -30.86 23.19
N GLU A 195 4.88 -30.79 22.03
CA GLU A 195 3.79 -29.84 21.75
C GLU A 195 2.59 -30.09 22.67
N ALA A 196 2.20 -31.35 22.85
CA ALA A 196 1.14 -31.70 23.78
C ALA A 196 1.49 -31.29 25.22
N TYR A 197 2.70 -31.58 25.68
CA TYR A 197 3.16 -31.21 27.02
C TYR A 197 3.20 -29.69 27.21
N CYS A 198 3.88 -28.97 26.32
CA CYS A 198 4.04 -27.52 26.38
C CYS A 198 2.75 -26.74 26.09
N GLY A 199 1.75 -27.38 25.45
CA GLY A 199 0.43 -26.80 25.21
C GLY A 199 -0.42 -26.70 26.48
N TYR A 200 -0.07 -27.41 27.55
CA TYR A 200 -0.77 -27.28 28.83
C TYR A 200 -0.27 -26.06 29.61
N PRO A 201 -1.17 -25.17 30.09
CA PRO A 201 -0.79 -23.96 30.82
C PRO A 201 0.16 -24.20 32.01
N ASP A 202 -0.01 -25.32 32.71
CA ASP A 202 0.79 -25.69 33.87
C ASP A 202 2.25 -26.09 33.54
N HIS A 203 2.56 -26.26 32.25
CA HIS A 203 3.87 -26.71 31.76
C HIS A 203 4.58 -25.66 30.89
N VAL A 204 3.89 -24.56 30.58
CA VAL A 204 4.41 -23.48 29.71
C VAL A 204 5.72 -22.89 30.25
N ASP A 205 5.84 -22.66 31.56
CA ASP A 205 7.03 -22.06 32.16
C ASP A 205 8.29 -22.94 32.00
N GLU A 206 8.15 -24.26 32.11
CA GLU A 206 9.25 -25.21 31.89
C GLU A 206 9.72 -25.18 30.44
N CYS A 207 8.76 -25.17 29.50
CA CYS A 207 9.05 -25.13 28.06
C CYS A 207 9.70 -23.81 27.63
N ILE A 208 9.23 -22.68 28.15
CA ILE A 208 9.85 -21.37 27.92
C ILE A 208 11.27 -21.36 28.48
N SER A 209 11.46 -21.81 29.72
CA SER A 209 12.78 -21.84 30.35
C SER A 209 13.77 -22.72 29.57
N PHE A 210 13.27 -23.83 29.02
CA PHE A 210 14.06 -24.70 28.14
C PHE A 210 14.44 -24.00 26.84
N ALA A 211 13.48 -23.35 26.17
CA ALA A 211 13.73 -22.60 24.93
C ALA A 211 14.71 -21.43 25.15
N GLU A 212 14.54 -20.65 26.22
CA GLU A 212 15.46 -19.59 26.63
C GLU A 212 16.88 -20.13 26.86
N LYS A 213 17.01 -21.22 27.62
CA LYS A 213 18.31 -21.83 27.93
C LYS A 213 19.06 -22.27 26.69
N LEU A 214 18.35 -22.74 25.66
CA LEU A 214 18.94 -23.14 24.39
C LEU A 214 19.14 -21.96 23.42
N GLY A 215 18.70 -20.76 23.79
CA GLY A 215 18.69 -19.60 22.90
C GLY A 215 17.86 -19.86 21.65
N LEU A 216 16.76 -20.59 21.80
CA LEU A 216 15.67 -20.74 20.81
C LEU A 216 14.60 -19.66 21.03
N MET A 217 14.72 -18.91 22.11
CA MET A 217 13.83 -17.83 22.50
C MET A 217 14.65 -16.78 23.26
N SER A 218 14.42 -15.51 22.97
CA SER A 218 15.02 -14.41 23.72
C SER A 218 14.38 -14.26 25.10
N ALA A 219 15.12 -13.69 26.06
CA ALA A 219 14.59 -13.40 27.39
C ALA A 219 13.36 -12.47 27.35
N ARG A 220 13.32 -11.57 26.36
CA ARG A 220 12.17 -10.67 26.14
C ARG A 220 10.94 -11.44 25.65
N GLU A 221 11.10 -12.34 24.68
CA GLU A 221 9.99 -13.17 24.20
C GLU A 221 9.42 -14.04 25.31
N ALA A 222 10.29 -14.64 26.12
CA ALA A 222 9.89 -15.44 27.25
C ALA A 222 9.16 -14.64 28.34
N GLU A 223 9.64 -13.45 28.68
CA GLU A 223 8.93 -12.55 29.60
C GLU A 223 7.53 -12.22 29.07
N LEU A 224 7.41 -11.93 27.77
CA LEU A 224 6.13 -11.63 27.14
C LEU A 224 5.17 -12.81 27.17
N ILE A 225 5.64 -14.03 26.86
CA ILE A 225 4.79 -15.23 26.91
C ILE A 225 4.35 -15.51 28.35
N LYS A 226 5.25 -15.42 29.33
CA LYS A 226 4.95 -15.56 30.77
C LYS A 226 3.92 -14.53 31.22
N LYS A 227 4.10 -13.27 30.83
CA LYS A 227 3.20 -12.16 31.16
C LYS A 227 1.84 -12.29 30.47
N ALA A 228 1.79 -12.87 29.28
CA ALA A 228 0.55 -13.12 28.56
C ALA A 228 -0.26 -14.23 29.27
N ALA A 229 0.41 -15.20 29.90
CA ALA A 229 -0.23 -16.27 30.68
C ALA A 229 -1.38 -16.96 29.93
N GLY A 230 -1.15 -17.26 28.64
CA GLY A 230 -2.15 -17.89 27.76
C GLY A 230 -3.29 -16.96 27.30
N LYS A 231 -3.26 -15.67 27.64
CA LYS A 231 -4.21 -14.67 27.14
C LYS A 231 -3.82 -14.22 25.74
N SER A 232 -4.83 -13.83 24.97
CA SER A 232 -4.67 -13.25 23.64
C SER A 232 -5.69 -12.12 23.45
N PRO A 233 -5.51 -11.18 22.50
CA PRO A 233 -6.49 -10.14 22.22
C PRO A 233 -7.89 -10.70 21.98
N GLY A 234 -8.88 -10.29 22.79
CA GLY A 234 -10.26 -10.79 22.67
C GLY A 234 -10.40 -12.31 22.73
N ASP A 235 -9.43 -13.01 23.35
CA ASP A 235 -9.34 -14.46 23.39
C ASP A 235 -9.33 -15.14 22.01
N CYS A 236 -8.77 -14.47 21.00
CA CYS A 236 -8.66 -14.99 19.64
C CYS A 236 -7.93 -16.34 19.53
N ALA A 237 -7.05 -16.68 20.48
CA ALA A 237 -6.34 -17.96 20.53
C ALA A 237 -7.19 -19.10 21.10
N ARG A 238 -8.40 -18.82 21.63
CA ARG A 238 -9.25 -19.84 22.26
C ARG A 238 -9.58 -20.96 21.28
N GLY A 239 -9.38 -22.20 21.74
CA GLY A 239 -9.70 -23.40 20.98
C GLY A 239 -8.73 -23.69 19.83
N SER A 240 -7.58 -23.00 19.76
CA SER A 240 -6.49 -23.39 18.87
C SER A 240 -5.76 -24.61 19.42
N ARG A 241 -5.35 -25.50 18.52
CA ARG A 241 -4.65 -26.74 18.87
C ARG A 241 -3.14 -26.59 18.91
N ASN A 242 -2.62 -25.55 18.27
CA ASN A 242 -1.20 -25.23 18.21
C ASN A 242 -0.98 -23.70 18.04
N PRO A 243 0.27 -23.21 18.17
CA PRO A 243 0.59 -21.78 18.05
C PRO A 243 0.29 -21.17 16.68
N GLU A 244 0.48 -21.92 15.59
CA GLU A 244 0.23 -21.44 14.22
C GLU A 244 -1.27 -21.17 13.98
N GLU A 245 -2.13 -22.08 14.42
CA GLU A 245 -3.59 -21.90 14.36
C GLU A 245 -4.03 -20.71 15.23
N ALA A 246 -3.43 -20.53 16.42
CA ALA A 246 -3.67 -19.38 17.28
C ALA A 246 -3.26 -18.06 16.60
N GLN A 247 -2.08 -18.03 15.95
CA GLN A 247 -1.60 -16.88 15.21
C GLN A 247 -2.57 -16.50 14.09
N VAL A 248 -2.98 -17.45 13.24
CA VAL A 248 -3.90 -17.18 12.13
C VAL A 248 -5.24 -16.60 12.63
N LYS A 249 -5.81 -17.18 13.71
CA LYS A 249 -7.06 -16.66 14.30
C LYS A 249 -6.88 -15.26 14.88
N CYS A 250 -5.77 -15.00 15.57
CA CYS A 250 -5.49 -13.69 16.16
C CYS A 250 -5.18 -12.62 15.11
N VAL A 251 -4.48 -12.97 14.03
CA VAL A 251 -4.27 -12.09 12.87
C VAL A 251 -5.62 -11.71 12.25
N ALA A 252 -6.47 -12.69 11.97
CA ALA A 252 -7.79 -12.46 11.42
C ALA A 252 -8.68 -11.64 12.35
N PHE A 253 -8.58 -11.86 13.67
CA PHE A 253 -9.29 -11.09 14.68
C PHE A 253 -8.83 -9.62 14.70
N CYS A 254 -7.52 -9.37 14.81
CA CYS A 254 -6.95 -8.03 14.94
C CYS A 254 -6.99 -7.18 13.67
N ASN A 255 -7.05 -7.81 12.49
CA ASN A 255 -7.20 -7.09 11.22
C ASN A 255 -8.62 -6.51 11.01
N LYS A 256 -9.60 -6.88 11.84
CA LYS A 256 -10.93 -6.26 11.83
C LYS A 256 -10.91 -4.94 12.56
N GLU A 257 -11.47 -3.91 11.92
CA GLU A 257 -11.52 -2.53 12.43
C GLU A 257 -12.09 -2.44 13.84
N GLU A 258 -13.20 -3.13 14.08
CA GLU A 258 -13.90 -3.18 15.37
C GLU A 258 -13.07 -3.82 16.50
N ASN A 259 -12.05 -4.62 16.16
CA ASN A 259 -11.21 -5.33 17.12
C ASN A 259 -9.85 -4.66 17.34
N ARG A 260 -9.47 -3.68 16.50
CA ARG A 260 -8.15 -3.03 16.57
C ARG A 260 -7.85 -2.46 17.95
N GLN A 261 -8.82 -1.78 18.57
CA GLN A 261 -8.66 -1.21 19.91
C GLN A 261 -8.40 -2.28 20.98
N THR A 262 -9.07 -3.43 20.89
CA THR A 262 -8.82 -4.58 21.77
C THR A 262 -7.39 -5.07 21.62
N CYS A 263 -6.88 -5.17 20.38
CA CYS A 263 -5.51 -5.61 20.10
C CYS A 263 -4.46 -4.59 20.55
N PHE A 264 -4.69 -3.29 20.35
CA PHE A 264 -3.78 -2.25 20.85
C PHE A 264 -3.74 -2.22 22.37
N LYS A 265 -4.89 -2.31 23.04
CA LYS A 265 -4.94 -2.39 24.50
C LYS A 265 -4.16 -3.59 25.02
N PHE A 266 -4.36 -4.75 24.41
CA PHE A 266 -3.59 -5.94 24.76
C PHE A 266 -2.09 -5.75 24.53
N ALA A 267 -1.68 -5.18 23.39
CA ALA A 267 -0.27 -4.91 23.11
C ALA A 267 0.38 -3.96 24.13
N VAL A 268 -0.36 -2.94 24.57
CA VAL A 268 0.07 -2.03 25.65
C VAL A 268 0.18 -2.76 26.99
N GLU A 269 -0.84 -3.53 27.36
CA GLU A 269 -0.83 -4.34 28.59
C GLU A 269 0.38 -5.28 28.60
N MET A 270 0.69 -5.87 27.45
CA MET A 270 1.84 -6.74 27.26
C MET A 270 3.18 -6.00 27.25
N GLY A 271 3.21 -4.68 27.06
CA GLY A 271 4.45 -3.91 26.93
C GLY A 271 5.11 -4.07 25.55
N LEU A 272 4.35 -4.51 24.55
CA LEU A 272 4.77 -4.56 23.15
C LEU A 272 4.85 -3.15 22.53
N MET A 273 4.08 -2.21 23.09
CA MET A 273 4.07 -0.81 22.71
C MET A 273 3.61 0.06 23.89
N THR A 274 3.95 1.34 23.85
CA THR A 274 3.47 2.35 24.80
C THR A 274 2.04 2.79 24.48
N VAL A 275 1.35 3.39 25.46
CA VAL A 275 0.03 4.03 25.24
C VAL A 275 0.11 5.08 24.12
N GLU A 276 1.21 5.83 24.07
CA GLU A 276 1.43 6.84 23.04
C GLU A 276 1.57 6.20 21.65
N GLU A 277 2.37 5.15 21.52
CA GLU A 277 2.51 4.39 20.28
C GLU A 277 1.20 3.75 19.84
N ALA A 278 0.45 3.14 20.76
CA ALA A 278 -0.86 2.57 20.48
C ALA A 278 -1.87 3.63 20.01
N SER A 279 -1.89 4.80 20.65
CA SER A 279 -2.71 5.92 20.20
C SER A 279 -2.32 6.34 18.79
N GLN A 280 -1.02 6.44 18.50
CA GLN A 280 -0.49 6.83 17.19
C GLN A 280 -0.81 5.81 16.09
N ILE A 281 -0.67 4.51 16.37
CA ILE A 281 -1.09 3.45 15.42
C ILE A 281 -2.62 3.44 15.24
N GLY A 282 -3.37 3.72 16.31
CA GLY A 282 -4.82 3.94 16.22
C GLY A 282 -5.19 5.10 15.29
N LEU A 283 -4.36 6.15 15.19
CA LEU A 283 -4.52 7.25 14.24
C LEU A 283 -4.08 6.86 12.82
N TYR A 284 -3.15 5.90 12.70
CA TYR A 284 -2.78 5.25 11.46
C TYR A 284 -3.81 4.24 10.93
N SER A 285 -4.95 4.03 11.60
CA SER A 285 -6.05 3.30 10.95
C SER A 285 -6.50 3.97 9.64
N ASP A 286 -6.29 5.28 9.54
CA ASP A 286 -6.52 6.08 8.34
C ASP A 286 -5.21 6.37 7.58
N PHE A 287 -4.12 5.65 7.84
CA PHE A 287 -2.80 5.95 7.28
C PHE A 287 -2.81 6.05 5.76
N GLN A 288 -3.62 5.23 5.07
CA GLN A 288 -3.81 5.35 3.62
C GLN A 288 -4.37 6.73 3.23
N ALA A 289 -5.38 7.22 3.94
CA ALA A 289 -5.95 8.54 3.73
C ALA A 289 -4.95 9.65 4.08
N CYS A 290 -4.24 9.52 5.22
CA CYS A 290 -3.19 10.45 5.62
C CYS A 290 -2.08 10.55 4.57
N TYR A 291 -1.60 9.41 4.12
CA TYR A 291 -0.50 9.28 3.18
C TYR A 291 -0.86 9.90 1.82
N ALA A 292 -2.13 9.81 1.40
CA ALA A 292 -2.61 10.41 0.16
C ALA A 292 -2.57 11.96 0.17
N ILE A 293 -2.78 12.58 1.33
CA ILE A 293 -2.87 14.04 1.49
C ILE A 293 -1.58 14.68 2.07
N THR A 294 -0.57 13.89 2.42
CA THR A 294 0.71 14.42 2.89
C THR A 294 1.48 15.11 1.77
N THR A 295 2.20 16.19 2.10
CA THR A 295 3.07 16.90 1.16
C THR A 295 4.21 16.00 0.64
N PRO A 296 4.80 16.31 -0.53
CA PRO A 296 5.89 15.51 -1.10
C PRO A 296 7.09 15.31 -0.15
N LYS A 297 7.44 16.33 0.65
CA LYS A 297 8.54 16.24 1.63
C LYS A 297 8.22 15.30 2.80
N ILE A 298 7.00 15.36 3.34
CA ILE A 298 6.55 14.45 4.39
C ILE A 298 6.45 13.02 3.84
N ARG A 299 5.93 12.86 2.62
CA ARG A 299 5.85 11.57 1.93
C ARG A 299 7.24 10.95 1.75
N GLN A 300 8.23 11.72 1.33
CA GLN A 300 9.61 11.26 1.21
C GLN A 300 10.20 10.80 2.56
N CYS A 301 9.91 11.52 3.65
CA CYS A 301 10.30 11.09 5.01
C CYS A 301 9.72 9.71 5.35
N ILE A 302 8.42 9.51 5.08
CA ILE A 302 7.72 8.26 5.35
C ILE A 302 8.33 7.13 4.51
N ASP A 303 8.45 7.31 3.20
CA ASP A 303 8.93 6.30 2.26
C ASP A 303 10.35 5.83 2.59
N LYS A 304 11.23 6.79 2.87
CA LYS A 304 12.65 6.50 3.14
C LYS A 304 12.83 5.72 4.44
N ASN A 305 12.08 6.06 5.48
CA ASN A 305 12.30 5.48 6.82
C ASN A 305 11.50 4.20 7.06
N LEU A 306 10.33 4.04 6.42
CA LEU A 306 9.56 2.80 6.49
C LEU A 306 10.12 1.73 5.53
N GLY A 307 10.53 2.13 4.33
CA GLY A 307 10.81 1.20 3.25
C GLY A 307 9.53 0.60 2.65
N GLN A 308 9.64 0.05 1.44
CA GLN A 308 8.45 -0.35 0.67
C GLN A 308 7.64 -1.47 1.32
N ASP A 309 8.27 -2.43 1.98
CA ASP A 309 7.57 -3.60 2.52
C ASP A 309 6.69 -3.23 3.71
N VAL A 310 7.24 -2.47 4.66
CA VAL A 310 6.49 -1.97 5.82
C VAL A 310 5.42 -0.99 5.37
N LEU A 311 5.73 -0.09 4.43
CA LEU A 311 4.76 0.85 3.89
C LEU A 311 3.56 0.12 3.27
N LYS A 312 3.80 -0.90 2.45
CA LYS A 312 2.73 -1.71 1.84
C LYS A 312 1.89 -2.44 2.88
N LYS A 313 2.50 -2.99 3.94
CA LYS A 313 1.78 -3.64 5.05
C LYS A 313 0.88 -2.62 5.78
N LEU A 314 1.42 -1.45 6.13
CA LEU A 314 0.67 -0.39 6.82
C LEU A 314 -0.47 0.18 5.97
N LEU A 315 -0.26 0.40 4.67
CA LEU A 315 -1.32 0.86 3.75
C LEU A 315 -2.47 -0.13 3.62
N LYS A 316 -2.22 -1.43 3.87
CA LYS A 316 -3.25 -2.48 3.89
C LYS A 316 -3.84 -2.70 5.29
N GLY A 317 -3.43 -1.93 6.30
CA GLY A 317 -3.82 -2.13 7.69
C GLY A 317 -3.30 -3.44 8.30
N GLN A 318 -2.25 -4.03 7.72
CA GLN A 318 -1.66 -5.28 8.19
C GLN A 318 -0.61 -5.00 9.27
N MET A 319 -0.81 -5.57 10.46
CA MET A 319 0.17 -5.54 11.54
C MET A 319 1.15 -6.72 11.42
N ALA A 320 2.39 -6.53 11.89
CA ALA A 320 3.32 -7.63 12.12
C ALA A 320 2.95 -8.35 13.43
N PHE A 321 2.98 -9.69 13.40
CA PHE A 321 2.60 -10.54 14.55
C PHE A 321 3.76 -11.35 15.13
N ARG A 322 4.89 -11.46 14.41
CA ARG A 322 6.13 -11.93 15.02
C ARG A 322 6.79 -10.78 15.77
N LEU A 323 7.39 -11.06 16.93
CA LEU A 323 7.92 -10.01 17.80
C LEU A 323 9.09 -9.27 17.15
N ASP A 324 10.02 -10.00 16.54
CA ASP A 324 11.15 -9.45 15.78
C ASP A 324 10.70 -8.52 14.64
N GLU A 325 9.75 -8.98 13.82
CA GLU A 325 9.17 -8.17 12.75
C GLU A 325 8.42 -6.94 13.29
N LEU A 326 7.69 -7.10 14.40
CA LEU A 326 6.96 -6.02 15.05
C LEU A 326 7.93 -4.97 15.61
N GLU A 327 9.01 -5.38 16.26
CA GLU A 327 10.03 -4.48 16.78
C GLU A 327 10.72 -3.71 15.66
N GLU A 328 11.09 -4.39 14.57
CA GLU A 328 11.67 -3.75 13.39
C GLU A 328 10.69 -2.75 12.76
N MET A 329 9.42 -3.16 12.59
CA MET A 329 8.37 -2.31 12.06
C MET A 329 8.17 -1.06 12.94
N MET A 330 8.12 -1.22 14.26
CA MET A 330 7.96 -0.11 15.21
C MET A 330 9.18 0.82 15.20
N ALA A 331 10.40 0.29 15.10
CA ALA A 331 11.60 1.11 14.97
C ALA A 331 11.56 1.97 13.69
N LYS A 332 11.13 1.38 12.57
CA LYS A 332 10.92 2.11 11.31
C LYS A 332 9.84 3.19 11.41
N ILE A 333 8.73 2.90 12.08
CA ILE A 333 7.66 3.87 12.35
C ILE A 333 8.19 5.04 13.19
N ARG A 334 8.99 4.78 14.24
CA ARG A 334 9.62 5.83 15.06
C ARG A 334 10.53 6.72 14.20
N ASN A 335 11.37 6.13 13.36
CA ASN A 335 12.26 6.89 12.48
C ASN A 335 11.49 7.75 11.47
N ALA A 336 10.41 7.21 10.88
CA ALA A 336 9.53 7.96 9.99
C ALA A 336 8.90 9.14 10.74
N ARG A 337 8.40 8.91 11.96
CA ARG A 337 7.82 9.94 12.82
C ARG A 337 8.81 11.03 13.19
N ASP A 338 10.02 10.66 13.60
CA ASP A 338 11.06 11.64 13.95
C ASP A 338 11.41 12.53 12.75
N CYS A 339 11.38 11.97 11.54
CA CYS A 339 11.53 12.73 10.30
C CYS A 339 10.35 13.69 10.08
N THR A 340 9.11 13.22 10.22
CA THR A 340 7.92 14.07 10.04
C THR A 340 7.80 15.16 11.11
N ASN A 341 8.18 14.86 12.36
CA ASN A 341 8.14 15.80 13.47
C ASN A 341 9.13 16.93 13.28
N ARG A 342 10.35 16.67 12.77
CA ARG A 342 11.29 17.76 12.43
C ARG A 342 10.72 18.71 11.38
N TYR A 343 9.98 18.19 10.41
CA TYR A 343 9.31 19.02 9.40
C TYR A 343 8.14 19.80 10.01
N ALA A 344 7.32 19.14 10.83
CA ALA A 344 6.21 19.76 11.53
C ALA A 344 6.68 20.85 12.49
N ASP A 345 7.77 20.63 13.25
CA ASP A 345 8.35 21.61 14.18
C ASP A 345 8.87 22.84 13.43
N ALA A 346 9.56 22.66 12.29
CA ALA A 346 10.03 23.78 11.47
C ALA A 346 8.87 24.63 10.93
N GLN A 347 7.76 24.00 10.53
CA GLN A 347 6.55 24.70 10.10
C GLN A 347 5.82 25.33 11.29
N LEU A 348 5.67 24.60 12.40
CA LEU A 348 5.03 25.08 13.64
C LEU A 348 5.74 26.27 14.25
N GLN A 349 7.07 26.29 14.19
CA GLN A 349 7.87 27.40 14.70
C GLN A 349 7.54 28.71 13.96
N THR A 350 7.32 28.65 12.64
CA THR A 350 6.87 29.84 11.89
C THR A 350 5.48 30.34 12.31
N PHE A 351 4.63 29.47 12.88
CA PHE A 351 3.30 29.84 13.38
C PHE A 351 3.33 30.35 14.83
N THR A 352 4.15 29.75 15.70
CA THR A 352 4.21 30.10 17.13
C THR A 352 4.93 31.42 17.41
N ASP A 353 5.78 31.88 16.48
CA ASP A 353 6.49 33.16 16.59
C ASP A 353 5.58 34.37 16.33
N ASP A 354 4.32 34.14 15.95
CA ASP A 354 3.31 35.18 15.70
C ASP A 354 2.13 35.08 16.69
N PRO A 355 2.04 35.97 17.69
CA PRO A 355 1.01 35.93 18.73
C PRO A 355 -0.42 36.02 18.19
N ASP A 356 -0.64 36.76 17.10
CA ASP A 356 -1.97 36.96 16.51
C ASP A 356 -2.44 35.72 15.74
N ALA A 357 -1.54 35.07 14.99
CA ALA A 357 -1.82 33.81 14.33
C ALA A 357 -2.07 32.70 15.35
N LEU A 358 -1.27 32.65 16.42
CA LEU A 358 -1.45 31.71 17.51
C LEU A 358 -2.82 31.90 18.19
N ALA A 359 -3.22 33.14 18.47
CA ALA A 359 -4.55 33.44 19.03
C ALA A 359 -5.70 33.04 18.09
N CYS A 360 -5.54 33.23 16.77
CA CYS A 360 -6.52 32.78 15.79
C CYS A 360 -6.64 31.25 15.77
N LEU A 361 -5.51 30.54 15.73
CA LEU A 361 -5.48 29.07 15.76
C LEU A 361 -6.10 28.54 17.06
N ASP A 362 -5.78 29.13 18.20
CA ASP A 362 -6.38 28.78 19.50
C ASP A 362 -7.92 28.93 19.47
N SER A 363 -8.42 29.98 18.82
CA SER A 363 -9.86 30.22 18.67
C SER A 363 -10.53 29.24 17.71
N GLU A 364 -9.88 28.94 16.58
CA GLU A 364 -10.47 28.13 15.50
C GLU A 364 -10.34 26.63 15.72
N LEU A 365 -9.26 26.21 16.40
CA LEU A 365 -8.82 24.81 16.49
C LEU A 365 -8.67 24.31 17.92
N GLY A 366 -8.74 25.22 18.90
CA GLY A 366 -8.56 24.94 20.32
C GLY A 366 -7.11 25.10 20.78
N LYS A 367 -6.94 25.45 22.07
CA LYS A 367 -5.63 25.74 22.69
C LYS A 367 -4.68 24.55 22.74
N ASP A 368 -5.20 23.33 22.63
CA ASP A 368 -4.42 22.09 22.62
C ASP A 368 -4.07 21.61 21.20
N PHE A 369 -4.42 22.38 20.16
CA PHE A 369 -4.22 21.99 18.77
C PHE A 369 -2.75 21.72 18.43
N ILE A 370 -1.84 22.58 18.88
CA ILE A 370 -0.40 22.43 18.67
C ILE A 370 0.10 21.13 19.30
N ASP A 371 -0.35 20.83 20.52
CA ASP A 371 -0.03 19.58 21.21
C ASP A 371 -0.62 18.37 20.49
N ARG A 372 -1.81 18.49 19.90
CA ARG A 372 -2.44 17.45 19.08
C ARG A 372 -1.64 17.17 17.81
N ILE A 373 -1.14 18.18 17.10
CA ILE A 373 -0.25 17.97 15.95
C ILE A 373 1.03 17.26 16.38
N LYS A 374 1.71 17.77 17.42
CA LYS A 374 2.99 17.21 17.89
C LYS A 374 2.87 15.77 18.38
N SER A 375 1.73 15.42 18.96
CA SER A 375 1.43 14.06 19.42
C SER A 375 0.80 13.16 18.34
N GLY A 376 0.59 13.68 17.13
CA GLY A 376 -0.04 12.96 16.02
C GLY A 376 -1.55 12.75 16.16
N ARG A 377 -2.21 13.30 17.20
CA ARG A 377 -3.64 13.14 17.54
C ARG A 377 -4.60 13.93 16.64
N VAL A 378 -4.25 14.06 15.38
CA VAL A 378 -5.04 14.74 14.36
C VAL A 378 -5.55 13.69 13.39
N ALA A 379 -6.86 13.48 13.33
CA ALA A 379 -7.48 12.56 12.38
C ALA A 379 -7.25 13.06 10.95
N CYS A 380 -6.95 12.17 10.01
CA CYS A 380 -6.59 12.57 8.66
C CYS A 380 -7.78 13.04 7.83
N GLY A 381 -9.00 12.61 8.16
CA GLY A 381 -10.22 13.19 7.61
C GLY A 381 -10.38 14.68 7.92
N ASP A 382 -9.80 15.15 9.03
CA ASP A 382 -9.86 16.55 9.45
C ASP A 382 -8.66 17.37 8.95
N ALA A 383 -7.62 16.74 8.41
CA ALA A 383 -6.38 17.41 8.00
C ALA A 383 -6.60 18.49 6.94
N SER A 384 -7.54 18.30 6.01
CA SER A 384 -7.92 19.31 5.01
C SER A 384 -8.65 20.50 5.64
N ILE A 385 -9.49 20.24 6.66
CA ILE A 385 -10.17 21.28 7.45
C ILE A 385 -9.14 22.10 8.23
N PHE A 386 -8.15 21.43 8.82
CA PHE A 386 -7.05 22.08 9.53
C PHE A 386 -6.19 22.94 8.61
N GLN A 387 -5.78 22.41 7.45
CA GLN A 387 -5.03 23.18 6.46
C GLN A 387 -5.78 24.44 6.04
N LYS A 388 -7.10 24.34 5.80
CA LYS A 388 -7.93 25.49 5.47
C LYS A 388 -7.97 26.53 6.60
N LYS A 389 -8.24 26.11 7.84
CA LYS A 389 -8.30 27.05 8.98
C LYS A 389 -6.96 27.72 9.27
N ILE A 390 -5.85 26.99 9.09
CA ILE A 390 -4.49 27.56 9.17
C ILE A 390 -4.32 28.61 8.07
N ALA A 391 -4.70 28.30 6.84
CA ALA A 391 -4.64 29.24 5.72
C ALA A 391 -5.53 30.48 5.94
N ASP A 392 -6.74 30.32 6.49
CA ASP A 392 -7.66 31.41 6.81
C ASP A 392 -7.07 32.35 7.90
N CYS A 393 -6.52 31.78 8.97
CA CYS A 393 -5.83 32.55 10.01
C CYS A 393 -4.62 33.33 9.46
N MET A 394 -3.88 32.74 8.52
CA MET A 394 -2.75 33.37 7.84
C MET A 394 -3.21 34.45 6.84
N GLY A 395 -4.27 34.18 6.07
CA GLY A 395 -4.86 35.07 5.10
C GLY A 395 -5.44 36.33 5.74
N GLY A 396 -6.05 36.20 6.92
CA GLY A 396 -6.54 37.35 7.70
C GLY A 396 -5.44 38.34 8.10
N LYS A 397 -4.21 37.87 8.34
CA LYS A 397 -3.05 38.72 8.64
C LYS A 397 -2.50 39.41 7.40
N LEU A 398 -2.34 38.66 6.30
CA LEU A 398 -1.92 39.23 5.01
C LEU A 398 -2.92 40.31 4.57
N GLY A 399 -4.22 40.04 4.72
CA GLY A 399 -5.28 40.99 4.46
C GLY A 399 -5.17 42.27 5.28
N LYS A 400 -4.99 42.17 6.61
CA LYS A 400 -4.80 43.36 7.48
C LYS A 400 -3.56 44.18 7.11
N LYS A 401 -2.46 43.52 6.73
CA LYS A 401 -1.22 44.21 6.30
C LYS A 401 -1.37 44.86 4.93
N LEU A 402 -2.10 44.23 4.00
CA LEU A 402 -2.44 44.80 2.71
C LEU A 402 -3.40 45.98 2.87
N ASP A 403 -4.40 45.89 3.76
CA ASP A 403 -5.27 47.01 4.10
C ASP A 403 -4.49 48.20 4.69
N GLN A 404 -3.44 47.95 5.47
CA GLN A 404 -2.53 49.02 5.91
C GLN A 404 -1.78 49.66 4.73
N CYS A 405 -1.34 48.86 3.75
CA CYS A 405 -0.73 49.41 2.53
C CYS A 405 -1.72 50.25 1.71
N PHE A 406 -2.99 49.81 1.61
CA PHE A 406 -4.02 50.52 0.84
C PHE A 406 -4.42 51.86 1.46
N ASN A 407 -4.10 52.09 2.74
CA ASN A 407 -4.30 53.39 3.38
C ASN A 407 -3.13 54.39 3.15
N LEU A 408 -2.10 54.01 2.39
CA LEU A 408 -0.96 54.88 2.05
C LEU A 408 -1.16 55.57 0.70
N GLY A 409 -0.41 56.64 0.45
CA GLY A 409 -0.38 57.28 -0.88
C GLY A 409 0.23 56.35 -1.94
N CYS A 410 -0.12 56.52 -3.22
CA CYS A 410 0.21 55.58 -4.30
C CYS A 410 1.68 55.14 -4.41
N SER A 411 2.63 56.05 -4.21
CA SER A 411 4.07 55.71 -4.22
C SER A 411 4.48 54.82 -3.02
N GLU A 412 3.96 55.14 -1.84
CA GLU A 412 4.20 54.40 -0.60
C GLU A 412 3.48 53.07 -0.58
N MET A 413 2.24 53.02 -1.11
CA MET A 413 1.45 51.80 -1.29
C MET A 413 2.14 50.82 -2.24
N LYS A 414 2.59 51.27 -3.42
CA LYS A 414 3.36 50.43 -4.36
C LYS A 414 4.60 49.84 -3.70
N THR A 415 5.34 50.66 -2.93
CA THR A 415 6.53 50.23 -2.19
C THR A 415 6.17 49.27 -1.04
N CYS A 416 5.05 49.49 -0.36
CA CYS A 416 4.52 48.65 0.70
C CYS A 416 4.15 47.26 0.17
N ILE A 417 3.40 47.18 -0.93
CA ILE A 417 2.99 45.93 -1.59
C ILE A 417 4.21 45.15 -2.11
N GLN A 418 5.19 45.85 -2.72
CA GLN A 418 6.42 45.22 -3.22
C GLN A 418 7.28 44.56 -2.12
N LYS A 419 7.20 45.03 -0.87
CA LYS A 419 7.90 44.38 0.27
C LYS A 419 7.34 42.99 0.58
N PHE A 420 6.05 42.75 0.31
CA PHE A 420 5.43 41.44 0.48
C PHE A 420 5.81 40.47 -0.64
N GLN A 421 5.99 40.98 -1.87
CA GLN A 421 6.46 40.17 -3.00
C GLN A 421 7.92 39.72 -2.86
N LYS A 422 8.77 40.49 -2.18
CA LYS A 422 10.20 40.14 -1.97
C LYS A 422 10.44 39.20 -0.79
N GLN A 423 9.51 39.07 0.14
CA GLN A 423 9.61 38.12 1.27
C GLN A 423 9.27 36.68 0.88
N SER A 424 8.70 36.43 -0.32
CA SER A 424 8.40 35.10 -0.84
C SER A 424 9.54 34.47 -1.67
N ASP A 425 10.66 35.16 -1.86
CA ASP A 425 11.79 34.70 -2.68
C ASP A 425 12.85 33.89 -1.89
N GLU A 426 12.66 33.65 -0.57
CA GLU A 426 13.44 32.65 0.18
C GLU A 426 12.77 31.27 0.10
N PRO A 427 13.53 30.18 -0.12
CA PRO A 427 12.98 28.90 -0.55
C PRO A 427 12.29 28.15 0.60
N ILE A 428 11.02 28.46 0.83
CA ILE A 428 10.10 27.59 1.58
C ILE A 428 9.11 26.95 0.59
N GLY A 429 9.55 25.88 -0.07
CA GLY A 429 8.67 24.96 -0.80
C GLY A 429 8.16 25.47 -2.16
N GLU A 430 8.21 24.63 -3.18
CA GLU A 430 7.91 24.96 -4.58
C GLU A 430 6.41 25.11 -4.90
N GLU A 431 5.59 25.60 -3.97
CA GLU A 431 4.24 26.08 -4.30
C GLU A 431 4.06 27.48 -3.71
N PRO A 432 3.76 28.51 -4.53
CA PRO A 432 3.46 29.84 -4.03
C PRO A 432 2.28 29.75 -3.07
N ILE A 433 2.40 30.38 -1.89
CA ILE A 433 1.27 30.58 -0.98
C ILE A 433 0.11 31.13 -1.81
N ASP A 434 -0.96 30.37 -1.96
CA ASP A 434 -2.08 30.78 -2.80
C ASP A 434 -2.81 31.92 -2.10
N ILE A 435 -2.44 33.14 -2.48
CA ILE A 435 -3.14 34.35 -2.04
C ILE A 435 -4.58 34.19 -2.55
N ASP A 436 -5.53 34.18 -1.60
CA ASP A 436 -6.97 34.14 -1.88
C ASP A 436 -7.29 35.05 -3.09
N PRO A 437 -7.98 34.52 -4.13
CA PRO A 437 -8.28 35.25 -5.37
C PRO A 437 -8.88 36.65 -5.13
N SER A 438 -9.65 36.83 -4.05
CA SER A 438 -10.26 38.12 -3.69
C SER A 438 -9.22 39.21 -3.39
N TRP A 439 -8.04 38.86 -2.86
CA TRP A 439 -6.96 39.82 -2.62
C TRP A 439 -6.16 40.13 -3.87
N LYS A 440 -6.02 39.17 -4.81
CA LYS A 440 -5.40 39.43 -6.12
C LYS A 440 -6.21 40.50 -6.88
N ASP A 441 -7.53 40.39 -6.85
CA ASP A 441 -8.44 41.37 -7.44
C ASP A 441 -8.33 42.73 -6.74
N LYS A 442 -8.37 42.75 -5.40
CA LYS A 442 -8.26 44.00 -4.61
C LYS A 442 -6.92 44.73 -4.83
N ILE A 443 -5.80 44.01 -4.84
CA ILE A 443 -4.47 44.57 -5.15
C ILE A 443 -4.46 45.18 -6.56
N SER A 444 -5.01 44.47 -7.55
CA SER A 444 -5.11 44.95 -8.93
C SER A 444 -5.95 46.24 -9.02
N THR A 445 -7.12 46.27 -8.37
CA THR A 445 -7.99 47.45 -8.33
C THR A 445 -7.29 48.67 -7.73
N GLU A 446 -6.64 48.55 -6.58
CA GLU A 446 -5.97 49.67 -5.91
C GLU A 446 -4.73 50.15 -6.69
N LEU A 447 -3.95 49.24 -7.28
CA LEU A 447 -2.83 49.61 -8.17
C LEU A 447 -3.33 50.34 -9.42
N ASN A 448 -4.45 49.93 -10.00
CA ASN A 448 -5.05 50.59 -11.15
C ASN A 448 -5.57 51.99 -10.81
N ALA A 449 -6.17 52.18 -9.62
CA ALA A 449 -6.57 53.50 -9.13
C ALA A 449 -5.37 54.45 -9.04
N CYS A 450 -4.21 53.95 -8.61
CA CYS A 450 -2.98 54.73 -8.59
C CYS A 450 -2.40 55.06 -9.96
N VAL A 451 -2.54 54.17 -10.94
CA VAL A 451 -2.14 54.48 -12.33
C VAL A 451 -3.02 55.60 -12.89
N VAL A 452 -4.33 55.56 -12.61
CA VAL A 452 -5.28 56.62 -12.99
C VAL A 452 -4.93 57.96 -12.35
N GLU A 453 -4.58 57.97 -11.06
CA GLU A 453 -4.14 59.19 -10.34
C GLU A 453 -2.82 59.75 -10.93
N ASP A 454 -1.82 58.89 -11.14
CA ASP A 454 -0.53 59.26 -11.74
C ASP A 454 -0.74 59.88 -13.14
N ILE A 455 -1.57 59.28 -13.98
CA ILE A 455 -1.90 59.78 -15.33
C ILE A 455 -2.61 61.13 -15.27
N ARG A 456 -3.60 61.32 -14.38
CA ARG A 456 -4.25 62.62 -14.21
C ARG A 456 -3.27 63.70 -13.74
N SER A 457 -2.30 63.34 -12.88
CA SER A 457 -1.21 64.25 -12.50
C SER A 457 -0.33 64.63 -13.70
N CYS A 458 -0.07 63.69 -14.63
CA CYS A 458 0.65 63.96 -15.86
C CYS A 458 -0.13 64.91 -16.77
N LEU A 459 -1.44 64.73 -16.91
CA LEU A 459 -2.30 65.58 -17.73
C LEU A 459 -2.34 67.04 -17.24
N ALA A 460 -2.05 67.30 -15.97
CA ALA A 460 -1.95 68.65 -15.42
C ALA A 460 -0.66 69.40 -15.82
N LYS A 461 0.35 68.71 -16.37
CA LYS A 461 1.63 69.30 -16.79
C LYS A 461 1.52 70.00 -18.16
N ASP A 462 2.55 70.75 -18.53
CA ASP A 462 2.68 71.28 -19.89
C ASP A 462 2.91 70.15 -20.91
N CYS A 463 2.73 70.46 -22.18
CA CYS A 463 2.69 69.46 -23.24
C CYS A 463 3.98 68.63 -23.38
N SER A 464 5.15 69.22 -23.10
CA SER A 464 6.42 68.50 -23.23
C SER A 464 6.65 67.56 -22.05
N GLU A 465 6.33 68.01 -20.83
CA GLU A 465 6.44 67.22 -19.62
C GLU A 465 5.33 66.15 -19.50
N MET A 466 4.12 66.46 -19.95
CA MET A 466 2.97 65.55 -19.95
C MET A 466 3.25 64.33 -20.80
N LEU A 467 3.75 64.49 -22.03
CA LEU A 467 4.03 63.37 -22.93
C LEU A 467 5.10 62.44 -22.37
N VAL A 468 6.18 62.99 -21.83
CA VAL A 468 7.24 62.21 -21.15
C VAL A 468 6.72 61.54 -19.88
N CYS A 469 5.78 62.18 -19.17
CA CYS A 469 5.17 61.63 -17.96
C CYS A 469 4.25 60.45 -18.29
N ILE A 470 3.37 60.58 -19.28
CA ILE A 470 2.45 59.51 -19.72
C ILE A 470 3.21 58.32 -20.30
N ASP A 471 4.27 58.55 -21.07
CA ASP A 471 5.11 57.50 -21.67
C ASP A 471 5.72 56.55 -20.62
N LYS A 472 6.06 57.07 -19.43
CA LYS A 472 6.52 56.26 -18.29
C LYS A 472 5.47 55.33 -17.70
N HIS A 473 4.20 55.50 -18.05
CA HIS A 473 3.08 54.66 -17.65
C HIS A 473 2.52 53.82 -18.82
N GLY A 474 3.13 53.90 -20.02
CA GLY A 474 2.64 53.30 -21.27
C GLY A 474 2.86 51.79 -21.44
N GLU A 475 3.60 51.13 -20.56
CA GLU A 475 3.59 49.67 -20.46
C GLU A 475 2.48 49.25 -19.51
N ALA A 476 1.32 48.88 -20.06
CA ALA A 476 0.23 48.31 -19.28
C ALA A 476 0.76 47.08 -18.49
N PRO A 477 0.46 46.96 -17.18
CA PRO A 477 0.81 45.75 -16.44
C PRO A 477 0.15 44.56 -17.13
N LYS A 478 0.86 43.42 -17.21
CA LYS A 478 0.33 42.16 -17.76
C LYS A 478 -0.88 41.72 -16.93
N GLY A 479 -2.07 42.17 -17.33
CA GLY A 479 -3.29 42.04 -16.55
C GLY A 479 -4.22 43.26 -16.70
N GLY A 480 -4.55 43.63 -17.94
CA GLY A 480 -5.73 44.43 -18.29
C GLY A 480 -6.08 45.62 -17.39
N ALA A 481 -5.24 46.64 -17.32
CA ALA A 481 -5.71 47.96 -16.91
C ALA A 481 -6.59 48.53 -18.05
N MET A 482 -7.92 48.45 -17.93
CA MET A 482 -8.80 49.29 -18.73
C MET A 482 -8.77 50.67 -18.10
N LEU A 483 -8.08 51.62 -18.74
CA LEU A 483 -8.34 53.03 -18.48
C LEU A 483 -9.84 53.25 -18.73
N ASP A 484 -10.52 53.94 -17.81
CA ASP A 484 -11.93 54.24 -18.05
C ASP A 484 -12.05 55.10 -19.32
N SER A 485 -13.13 54.91 -20.07
CA SER A 485 -13.33 55.58 -21.36
C SER A 485 -13.37 57.11 -21.26
N SER A 486 -13.63 57.65 -20.06
CA SER A 486 -13.60 59.09 -19.80
C SER A 486 -12.15 59.59 -19.70
N LEU A 487 -11.26 58.86 -19.04
CA LEU A 487 -9.84 59.21 -18.94
C LEU A 487 -9.14 59.05 -20.30
N GLU A 488 -9.47 58.02 -21.08
CA GLU A 488 -8.97 57.87 -22.44
C GLU A 488 -9.37 59.05 -23.34
N ALA A 489 -10.62 59.49 -23.23
CA ALA A 489 -11.11 60.67 -23.93
C ALA A 489 -10.38 61.94 -23.45
N GLU A 490 -10.14 62.09 -22.15
CA GLU A 490 -9.41 63.22 -21.58
C GLU A 490 -7.96 63.28 -22.08
N ILE A 491 -7.24 62.16 -22.07
CA ILE A 491 -5.89 62.02 -22.63
C ILE A 491 -5.90 62.40 -24.11
N THR A 492 -6.84 61.85 -24.89
CA THR A 492 -6.95 62.11 -26.33
C THR A 492 -7.16 63.60 -26.62
N VAL A 493 -8.04 64.27 -25.87
CA VAL A 493 -8.31 65.71 -26.00
C VAL A 493 -7.06 66.53 -25.64
N LYS A 494 -6.38 66.21 -24.53
CA LYS A 494 -5.18 66.92 -24.09
C LYS A 494 -3.99 66.73 -25.04
N VAL A 495 -3.75 65.51 -25.52
CA VAL A 495 -2.71 65.20 -26.51
C VAL A 495 -2.97 65.93 -27.83
N ALA A 496 -4.22 65.95 -28.30
CA ALA A 496 -4.61 66.69 -29.50
C ALA A 496 -4.46 68.22 -29.33
N ALA A 497 -4.74 68.76 -28.13
CA ALA A 497 -4.51 70.17 -27.82
C ALA A 497 -3.01 70.51 -27.80
N CYS A 498 -2.18 69.62 -27.27
CA CYS A 498 -0.73 69.77 -27.23
C CYS A 498 -0.07 69.72 -28.61
N ALA A 499 -0.56 68.84 -29.50
CA ALA A 499 -0.09 68.78 -30.88
C ALA A 499 -0.33 70.09 -31.66
N LYS A 500 -1.36 70.87 -31.29
CA LYS A 500 -1.66 72.18 -31.91
C LYS A 500 -0.77 73.32 -31.39
N GLN A 501 -0.10 73.15 -30.26
CA GLN A 501 0.77 74.17 -29.64
C GLN A 501 2.23 74.09 -30.12
N GLY A 502 2.54 73.27 -31.11
CA GLY A 502 3.89 73.15 -31.68
C GLY A 502 4.87 72.37 -30.81
N ALA A 503 4.40 71.67 -29.76
CA ALA A 503 5.19 70.64 -29.11
C ALA A 503 5.39 69.50 -30.11
N ALA A 504 6.63 69.32 -30.59
CA ALA A 504 6.97 68.23 -31.49
C ALA A 504 6.66 66.90 -30.81
N LEU A 505 5.68 66.16 -31.35
CA LEU A 505 5.47 64.76 -31.04
C LEU A 505 6.77 64.01 -31.40
N PRO A 506 7.36 63.20 -30.50
CA PRO A 506 8.37 62.24 -30.90
C PRO A 506 7.66 61.06 -31.57
N LEU A 507 7.11 61.27 -32.77
CA LEU A 507 6.72 60.19 -33.67
C LEU A 507 7.87 59.98 -34.66
N GLY A 508 8.87 59.22 -34.22
CA GLY A 508 9.92 58.69 -35.06
C GLY A 508 9.75 57.18 -35.23
N GLY A 509 9.34 56.74 -36.42
CA GLY A 509 9.33 55.32 -36.77
C GLY A 509 8.47 54.99 -37.98
N GLN A 510 9.05 55.09 -39.18
CA GLN A 510 8.40 54.90 -40.48
C GLN A 510 7.66 53.57 -40.63
N SER A 511 6.49 53.62 -41.28
CA SER A 511 5.92 52.47 -41.96
C SER A 511 6.84 52.06 -43.11
N GLN A 512 7.52 50.94 -42.95
CA GLN A 512 7.87 50.08 -44.06
C GLN A 512 7.26 48.72 -43.72
N THR A 513 6.40 48.23 -44.60
CA THR A 513 6.10 46.81 -44.69
C THR A 513 7.24 46.15 -45.47
N PRO A 514 8.05 45.31 -44.82
CA PRO A 514 8.64 44.17 -45.48
C PRO A 514 8.13 42.87 -44.84
N GLU A 515 7.42 42.10 -45.68
CA GLU A 515 7.49 40.64 -45.81
C GLU A 515 8.19 39.89 -44.64
N TYR A 516 7.37 39.36 -43.73
CA TYR A 516 7.86 38.54 -42.61
C TYR A 516 8.25 37.14 -43.12
N LYS A 517 9.55 36.94 -43.39
CA LYS A 517 10.14 35.60 -43.38
C LYS A 517 10.15 35.08 -41.95
N ALA A 518 9.56 33.91 -41.75
CA ALA A 518 9.56 33.21 -40.47
C ALA A 518 10.98 33.07 -39.91
N PRO A 519 11.23 33.45 -38.63
CA PRO A 519 12.48 33.15 -37.96
C PRO A 519 12.62 31.63 -37.78
N GLN A 520 13.74 31.07 -38.20
CA GLN A 520 14.12 29.72 -37.80
C GLN A 520 14.43 29.74 -36.30
N TYR A 521 13.55 29.13 -35.52
CA TYR A 521 13.82 28.79 -34.13
C TYR A 521 14.77 27.58 -34.10
N GLN A 522 15.99 27.77 -33.62
CA GLN A 522 16.78 26.66 -33.11
C GLN A 522 16.22 26.31 -31.73
N ALA A 523 15.65 25.12 -31.62
CA ALA A 523 15.17 24.57 -30.36
C ALA A 523 16.36 24.35 -29.39
N PRO A 524 16.18 24.57 -28.08
CA PRO A 524 17.16 24.11 -27.10
C PRO A 524 17.24 22.57 -27.11
N GLU A 525 18.45 22.03 -27.10
CA GLU A 525 18.72 20.61 -26.91
C GLU A 525 18.24 20.17 -25.52
N TYR A 526 17.15 19.42 -25.46
CA TYR A 526 16.77 18.65 -24.28
C TYR A 526 17.51 17.31 -24.28
N PRO A 527 17.89 16.76 -23.11
CA PRO A 527 18.50 15.44 -23.02
C PRO A 527 17.55 14.39 -23.62
N GLN A 528 18.05 13.59 -24.57
CA GLN A 528 17.30 12.47 -25.13
C GLN A 528 17.10 11.39 -24.05
N TYR A 529 15.86 11.20 -23.64
CA TYR A 529 15.43 9.96 -23.00
C TYR A 529 15.30 8.86 -24.08
N PRO A 530 15.74 7.63 -23.80
CA PRO A 530 15.62 6.52 -24.75
C PRO A 530 14.16 6.32 -25.16
N GLN A 531 13.90 6.40 -26.46
CA GLN A 531 12.60 6.03 -27.02
C GLN A 531 12.39 4.53 -26.86
N ALA A 532 11.29 4.15 -26.20
CA ALA A 532 10.77 2.80 -26.25
C ALA A 532 10.25 2.52 -27.67
N PRO A 533 10.48 1.32 -28.24
CA PRO A 533 10.07 1.02 -29.60
C PRO A 533 8.55 0.85 -29.70
N GLY A 534 7.95 1.61 -30.61
CA GLY A 534 7.01 1.12 -31.62
C GLY A 534 5.67 0.55 -31.14
N GLY A 535 4.61 1.29 -31.45
CA GLY A 535 3.37 0.70 -31.97
C GLY A 535 2.46 0.05 -30.93
N SER A 536 1.69 0.87 -30.23
CA SER A 536 0.35 0.46 -29.83
C SER A 536 -0.62 1.59 -30.08
N THR A 537 -1.48 1.42 -31.08
CA THR A 537 -2.70 2.19 -31.28
C THR A 537 -3.70 1.83 -30.18
N TYR A 538 -3.45 2.28 -28.95
CA TYR A 538 -4.49 2.30 -27.94
C TYR A 538 -5.41 3.47 -28.26
N GLU A 539 -6.51 3.18 -28.97
CA GLU A 539 -7.62 4.10 -29.03
C GLU A 539 -8.13 4.31 -27.60
N ILE A 540 -7.98 5.53 -27.08
CA ILE A 540 -8.57 5.88 -25.81
C ILE A 540 -10.08 5.77 -25.96
N PRO A 541 -10.75 4.89 -25.18
CA PRO A 541 -12.20 4.78 -25.23
C PRO A 541 -12.81 6.11 -24.78
N VAL A 542 -13.70 6.64 -25.61
CA VAL A 542 -14.40 7.90 -25.34
C VAL A 542 -15.45 7.62 -24.27
N THR A 543 -15.20 8.03 -23.03
CA THR A 543 -16.17 7.91 -21.93
C THR A 543 -16.86 9.26 -21.65
N PRO A 544 -18.08 9.25 -21.06
CA PRO A 544 -18.76 10.48 -20.67
C PRO A 544 -17.94 11.36 -19.73
N GLU A 545 -17.19 10.79 -18.80
CA GLU A 545 -16.30 11.54 -17.89
C GLU A 545 -15.17 12.24 -18.66
N LEU A 546 -14.63 11.56 -19.68
CA LEU A 546 -13.58 12.11 -20.52
C LEU A 546 -14.10 13.27 -21.39
N CYS A 547 -15.34 13.14 -21.89
CA CYS A 547 -16.00 14.20 -22.64
C CYS A 547 -16.41 15.40 -21.78
N ALA A 548 -16.71 15.19 -20.49
CA ALA A 548 -17.06 16.27 -19.57
C ALA A 548 -15.95 17.35 -19.48
N ASN A 549 -14.69 16.95 -19.65
CA ASN A 549 -13.55 17.87 -19.68
C ASN A 549 -13.60 18.87 -20.85
N PHE A 550 -14.35 18.56 -21.92
CA PHE A 550 -14.50 19.42 -23.10
C PHE A 550 -15.89 20.09 -23.17
N ALA A 551 -16.79 19.84 -22.20
CA ALA A 551 -18.16 20.34 -22.23
C ALA A 551 -18.24 21.88 -22.25
N SER A 552 -17.30 22.55 -21.60
CA SER A 552 -17.17 24.03 -21.56
C SER A 552 -16.33 24.61 -22.69
N VAL A 553 -15.70 23.79 -23.53
CA VAL A 553 -14.82 24.26 -24.60
C VAL A 553 -15.66 24.69 -25.82
N PRO A 554 -15.60 25.96 -26.27
CA PRO A 554 -16.48 26.46 -27.33
C PRO A 554 -16.15 25.89 -28.72
N VAL A 555 -14.85 25.70 -29.02
CA VAL A 555 -14.36 25.01 -30.23
C VAL A 555 -13.11 24.19 -29.92
N CYS A 556 -12.89 23.06 -30.58
CA CYS A 556 -11.85 22.10 -30.17
C CYS A 556 -10.40 22.61 -30.31
N SER A 557 -10.15 23.69 -31.04
CA SER A 557 -8.83 24.33 -31.09
C SER A 557 -8.36 24.90 -29.75
N TYR A 558 -9.28 25.13 -28.80
CA TYR A 558 -8.94 25.52 -27.43
C TYR A 558 -8.38 24.36 -26.60
N ALA A 559 -8.62 23.10 -27.01
CA ALA A 559 -8.07 21.92 -26.34
C ALA A 559 -6.63 21.61 -26.77
N GLY A 560 -6.16 22.20 -27.87
CA GLY A 560 -4.81 22.03 -28.40
C GLY A 560 -4.74 22.15 -29.93
N PRO A 561 -3.53 22.08 -30.52
CA PRO A 561 -3.36 22.04 -31.97
C PRO A 561 -3.99 20.79 -32.58
N SER A 562 -4.29 20.82 -33.88
CA SER A 562 -5.12 19.80 -34.55
C SER A 562 -4.55 18.39 -34.55
N ASP A 563 -3.25 18.24 -34.35
CA ASP A 563 -2.51 16.99 -34.23
C ASP A 563 -2.41 16.48 -32.78
N SER A 564 -2.84 17.28 -31.80
CA SER A 564 -2.81 16.88 -30.39
C SER A 564 -3.90 15.88 -30.04
N GLN A 565 -3.60 15.01 -29.08
CA GLN A 565 -4.55 14.00 -28.60
C GLN A 565 -5.81 14.63 -27.98
N ASN A 566 -5.67 15.78 -27.31
CA ASN A 566 -6.78 16.52 -26.72
C ASN A 566 -7.70 17.12 -27.78
N TYR A 567 -7.15 17.65 -28.88
CA TYR A 567 -7.96 18.12 -30.00
C TYR A 567 -8.75 16.98 -30.64
N GLN A 568 -8.09 15.84 -30.90
CA GLN A 568 -8.73 14.67 -31.49
C GLN A 568 -9.82 14.09 -30.58
N LEU A 569 -9.57 14.06 -29.27
CA LEU A 569 -10.53 13.59 -28.29
C LEU A 569 -11.73 14.55 -28.14
N CYS A 570 -11.49 15.86 -28.14
CA CYS A 570 -12.54 16.87 -28.20
C CYS A 570 -13.43 16.69 -29.44
N LYS A 571 -12.84 16.49 -30.63
CA LYS A 571 -13.61 16.25 -31.87
C LYS A 571 -14.38 14.92 -31.86
N LYS A 572 -13.88 13.90 -31.16
CA LYS A 572 -14.62 12.65 -30.94
C LYS A 572 -15.81 12.84 -29.98
N CYS A 573 -15.67 13.66 -28.94
CA CYS A 573 -16.73 13.95 -27.97
C CYS A 573 -17.79 14.94 -28.48
N TYR A 574 -17.37 15.97 -29.23
CA TYR A 574 -18.21 17.05 -29.75
C TYR A 574 -17.87 17.31 -31.24
N PRO A 575 -18.40 16.49 -32.18
CA PRO A 575 -18.03 16.55 -33.59
C PRO A 575 -18.33 17.90 -34.27
N ASP A 576 -19.32 18.63 -33.77
CA ASP A 576 -19.78 19.91 -34.32
C ASP A 576 -19.01 21.14 -33.76
N ARG A 577 -18.05 20.93 -32.85
CA ARG A 577 -17.21 21.99 -32.25
C ARG A 577 -15.81 22.10 -32.87
#